data_AF-A0A662IW20-F1
#
_entry.id   AF-A0A662IW20-F1
#
_cell.length_a   1.000
_cell.length_b   1.000
_cell.length_c   1.000
_cell.angle_alpha   90.00
_cell.angle_beta   90.00
_cell.angle_gamma   90.00
#
_symmetry.space_group_name_H-M   'P 1'
#
loop_
_entity.id
_entity.type
_entity.pdbx_description
1 polymer ?
#
loop_
_entity_poly.entity_id
_entity_poly.type
_entity_poly.pdbx_seq_one_letter_code
_entity_poly.pdbx_strand_id
1 'polypeptide(L)'
;MLSCEPYRRIYELLRSGAYSFYEISRKLEMNIVVVDTIIRFMKSIGIPIGRDDSNRLYLEKSIDEIDLKYFLNILLYEYKLLVKKHSSKYIPLPELRRSVCSRIRISRETFNEALKRLLDVELNTFITLTSAPVRVRREEGLKIRGKHFYYIYIEE
;
A
#
# COMPACT_ATOMS: atom_id res chain seq x y z
N MET A 1 5.14 5.84 35.99
CA MET A 1 5.20 4.97 34.79
C MET A 1 4.21 5.50 33.77
N LEU A 2 4.67 6.02 32.63
CA LEU A 2 3.80 6.33 31.50
C LEU A 2 3.17 5.01 31.05
N SER A 3 1.87 4.86 31.25
CA SER A 3 1.15 3.66 30.82
C SER A 3 1.20 3.59 29.29
N CYS A 4 1.90 2.60 28.74
CA CYS A 4 1.91 2.31 27.30
C CYS A 4 0.56 1.80 26.79
N GLU A 5 -0.43 1.65 27.66
CA GLU A 5 -1.73 1.04 27.35
C GLU A 5 -2.52 1.75 26.24
N PRO A 6 -2.60 3.09 26.19
CA PRO A 6 -3.30 3.77 25.09
C PRO A 6 -2.65 3.51 23.73
N TYR A 7 -1.31 3.48 23.68
CA TYR A 7 -0.55 3.16 22.46
C TYR A 7 -0.81 1.73 22.01
N ARG A 8 -0.76 0.77 22.95
CA ARG A 8 -1.03 -0.64 22.69
C ARG A 8 -2.43 -0.87 22.15
N ARG A 9 -3.45 -0.25 22.75
CA ARG A 9 -4.85 -0.36 22.32
C ARG A 9 -5.07 0.19 20.91
N ILE A 10 -4.47 1.33 20.58
CA ILE A 10 -4.52 1.89 19.22
C ILE A 10 -3.78 0.98 18.24
N TYR A 11 -2.60 0.48 18.60
CA TYR A 11 -1.81 -0.43 17.77
C TYR A 11 -2.61 -1.69 17.41
N GLU A 12 -3.16 -2.39 18.41
CA GLU A 12 -3.95 -3.61 18.18
C GLU A 12 -5.21 -3.33 17.35
N LEU A 13 -5.87 -2.19 17.58
CA LEU A 13 -7.00 -1.79 16.77
C LEU A 13 -6.58 -1.62 15.30
N LEU A 14 -5.54 -0.84 15.01
CA LEU A 14 -5.05 -0.62 13.64
C LEU A 14 -4.46 -1.88 12.99
N ARG A 15 -4.00 -2.85 13.78
CA ARG A 15 -3.57 -4.17 13.28
C ARG A 15 -4.76 -4.94 12.69
N SER A 16 -5.91 -4.87 13.37
CA SER A 16 -7.12 -5.59 12.97
C SER A 16 -7.84 -5.01 11.74
N GLY A 17 -7.66 -3.72 11.43
CA GLY A 17 -8.36 -3.09 10.31
C GLY A 17 -8.02 -1.62 10.09
N ALA A 18 -8.79 -0.96 9.21
CA ALA A 18 -8.66 0.47 8.94
C ALA A 18 -9.76 1.27 9.65
N TYR A 19 -9.42 2.37 10.32
CA TYR A 19 -10.34 3.16 11.13
C TYR A 19 -10.11 4.67 10.99
N SER A 20 -11.19 5.43 10.94
CA SER A 20 -11.18 6.88 11.12
C SER A 20 -10.86 7.26 12.57
N PHE A 21 -10.40 8.50 12.79
CA PHE A 21 -10.18 9.04 14.14
C PHE A 21 -11.42 8.94 15.03
N TYR A 22 -12.61 9.16 14.45
CA TYR A 22 -13.88 9.06 15.17
C TYR A 22 -14.19 7.62 15.61
N GLU A 23 -13.99 6.63 14.73
CA GLU A 23 -14.17 5.22 15.07
C GLU A 23 -13.21 4.77 16.16
N ILE A 24 -11.95 5.20 16.11
CA ILE A 24 -10.93 4.90 17.15
C ILE A 24 -11.35 5.53 18.48
N SER A 25 -11.71 6.82 18.48
CA SER A 25 -12.19 7.55 19.66
C SER A 25 -13.39 6.86 20.31
N ARG A 26 -14.39 6.46 19.51
CA ARG A 26 -15.58 5.75 19.97
C ARG A 26 -15.27 4.35 20.52
N LYS A 27 -14.43 3.57 19.85
CA LYS A 27 -14.11 2.19 20.26
C LYS A 27 -13.22 2.12 21.50
N LEU A 28 -12.34 3.10 21.67
CA LEU A 28 -11.39 3.12 22.77
C LEU A 28 -11.82 4.00 23.94
N GLU A 29 -12.95 4.70 23.79
CA GLU A 29 -13.47 5.70 24.75
C GLU A 29 -12.43 6.79 25.06
N MET A 30 -11.72 7.22 24.02
CA MET A 30 -10.66 8.22 24.10
C MET A 30 -11.09 9.52 23.45
N ASN A 31 -10.65 10.65 24.00
CA ASN A 31 -10.80 11.94 23.35
C ASN A 31 -10.09 11.94 21.98
N ILE A 32 -10.72 12.51 20.96
CA ILE A 32 -10.19 12.51 19.59
C ILE A 32 -8.82 13.21 19.46
N VAL A 33 -8.56 14.25 20.26
CA VAL A 33 -7.27 14.95 20.32
C VAL A 33 -6.19 14.05 20.92
N VAL A 34 -6.55 13.23 21.92
CA VAL A 34 -5.64 12.23 22.51
C VAL A 34 -5.29 11.17 21.46
N VAL A 35 -6.27 10.68 20.70
CA VAL A 35 -6.03 9.74 19.60
C VAL A 35 -5.09 10.35 18.56
N ASP A 36 -5.35 11.58 18.10
CA ASP A 36 -4.47 12.27 17.14
C ASP A 36 -3.04 12.44 17.67
N THR A 37 -2.90 12.85 18.93
CA THR A 37 -1.59 13.01 19.58
C THR A 37 -0.83 11.67 19.62
N ILE A 38 -1.51 10.59 20.02
CA ILE A 38 -0.91 9.25 20.07
C ILE A 38 -0.49 8.78 18.67
N ILE A 39 -1.35 8.94 17.66
CA ILE A 39 -1.03 8.54 16.28
C ILE A 39 0.18 9.32 15.74
N ARG A 40 0.25 10.63 15.99
CA ARG A 40 1.42 11.44 15.60
C ARG A 40 2.69 10.96 16.29
N PHE A 41 2.61 10.66 17.59
CA PHE A 41 3.75 10.13 18.34
C PHE A 41 4.19 8.76 17.82
N MET A 42 3.25 7.84 17.59
CA MET A 42 3.51 6.52 17.01
C MET A 42 4.24 6.64 15.67
N LYS A 43 3.79 7.56 14.80
CA LYS A 43 4.48 7.86 13.54
C LYS A 43 5.89 8.41 13.77
N SER A 44 6.05 9.31 14.74
CA SER A 44 7.36 9.93 15.03
C SER A 44 8.41 8.93 15.51
N ILE A 45 7.99 7.85 16.18
CA ILE A 45 8.87 6.76 16.61
C ILE A 45 9.00 5.63 15.56
N GLY A 46 8.48 5.84 14.35
CA GLY A 46 8.66 4.93 13.22
C GLY A 46 7.61 3.83 13.07
N ILE A 47 6.48 3.87 13.78
CA ILE A 47 5.39 2.91 13.54
C ILE A 47 4.73 3.22 12.18
N PRO A 48 4.64 2.24 11.27
CA PRO A 48 4.22 2.48 9.89
C PRO A 48 2.69 2.55 9.80
N ILE A 49 2.14 3.75 10.02
CA ILE A 49 0.70 4.02 9.97
C ILE A 49 0.34 4.70 8.65
N GLY A 50 -0.30 3.94 7.76
CA GLY A 50 -0.79 4.37 6.46
C GLY A 50 -2.19 4.97 6.50
N ARG A 51 -2.67 5.40 5.33
CA ARG A 51 -4.04 5.86 5.10
C ARG A 51 -4.61 5.25 3.83
N ASP A 52 -5.90 4.93 3.85
CA ASP A 52 -6.62 4.51 2.66
C ASP A 52 -7.24 5.71 1.93
N ASP A 53 -7.90 5.46 0.79
CA ASP A 53 -8.55 6.50 -0.01
C ASP A 53 -9.71 7.20 0.74
N SER A 54 -10.25 6.57 1.78
CA SER A 54 -11.27 7.14 2.67
C SER A 54 -10.67 7.85 3.89
N ASN A 55 -9.34 8.10 3.87
CA ASN A 55 -8.60 8.75 4.96
C ASN A 55 -8.67 7.99 6.30
N ARG A 56 -8.94 6.68 6.27
CA ARG A 56 -8.90 5.79 7.45
C ARG A 56 -7.47 5.33 7.69
N LEU A 57 -7.09 5.24 8.96
CA LEU A 57 -5.76 4.83 9.40
C LEU A 57 -5.66 3.31 9.51
N TYR A 58 -4.51 2.74 9.17
CA TYR A 58 -4.20 1.33 9.38
C TYR A 58 -2.71 1.13 9.65
N LEU A 59 -2.33 -0.03 10.20
CA LEU A 59 -0.93 -0.46 10.21
C LEU A 59 -0.54 -1.04 8.87
N GLU A 60 0.51 -0.48 8.27
CA GLU A 60 1.12 -1.02 7.06
C GLU A 60 1.87 -2.31 7.39
N LYS A 61 1.65 -3.34 6.58
CA LYS A 61 2.40 -4.59 6.67
C LYS A 61 3.80 -4.41 6.10
N SER A 62 4.77 -5.01 6.77
CA SER A 62 6.14 -5.14 6.27
C SER A 62 6.20 -6.13 5.11
N ILE A 63 7.30 -6.10 4.35
CA ILE A 63 7.52 -7.03 3.23
C ILE A 63 7.56 -8.50 3.69
N ASP A 64 8.00 -8.76 4.91
CA ASP A 64 8.12 -10.11 5.47
C ASP A 64 6.77 -10.70 5.87
N GLU A 65 5.74 -9.87 6.02
CA GLU A 65 4.36 -10.27 6.26
C GLU A 65 3.57 -10.53 4.97
N ILE A 66 4.20 -10.34 3.80
CA ILE A 66 3.56 -10.52 2.50
C ILE A 66 3.86 -11.90 1.93
N ASP A 67 2.81 -12.71 1.83
CA ASP A 67 2.81 -13.89 0.97
C ASP A 67 2.79 -13.45 -0.52
N LEU A 68 3.84 -13.81 -1.27
CA LEU A 68 4.00 -13.39 -2.67
C LEU A 68 2.89 -13.93 -3.59
N LYS A 69 2.32 -15.11 -3.31
CA LYS A 69 1.23 -15.68 -4.10
C LYS A 69 -0.06 -14.90 -3.86
N TYR A 70 -0.34 -14.54 -2.61
CA TYR A 70 -1.44 -13.65 -2.25
C TYR A 70 -1.27 -12.27 -2.90
N PHE A 71 -0.06 -11.70 -2.84
CA PHE A 71 0.25 -10.43 -3.50
C PHE A 71 -0.01 -10.50 -5.02
N LEU A 72 0.46 -11.56 -5.70
CA LEU A 72 0.21 -11.77 -7.12
C LEU A 72 -1.29 -11.85 -7.44
N ASN A 73 -2.06 -12.61 -6.66
CA ASN A 73 -3.52 -12.73 -6.85
C ASN A 73 -4.22 -11.37 -6.74
N ILE A 74 -3.80 -10.54 -5.78
CA ILE A 74 -4.37 -9.20 -5.61
C ILE A 74 -3.92 -8.26 -6.74
N LEU A 75 -2.65 -8.32 -7.14
CA LEU A 75 -2.12 -7.55 -8.26
C LEU A 75 -2.90 -7.84 -9.55
N LEU A 76 -3.14 -9.12 -9.86
CA LEU A 76 -3.93 -9.56 -11.02
C LEU A 76 -5.38 -9.09 -10.94
N TYR A 77 -6.00 -9.23 -9.77
CA TYR A 77 -7.38 -8.79 -9.57
C TYR A 77 -7.53 -7.29 -9.83
N GLU A 78 -6.69 -6.45 -9.23
CA GLU A 78 -6.73 -5.00 -9.40
C GLU A 78 -6.36 -4.57 -10.82
N TYR A 79 -5.39 -5.25 -11.44
CA TYR A 79 -5.04 -5.03 -12.85
C TYR A 79 -6.24 -5.28 -13.76
N LYS A 80 -6.98 -6.39 -13.60
CA LYS A 80 -8.17 -6.68 -14.41
C LYS A 80 -9.28 -5.65 -14.24
N LEU A 81 -9.46 -5.10 -13.04
CA LEU A 81 -10.40 -4.01 -12.81
C LEU A 81 -9.98 -2.74 -13.56
N LEU A 82 -8.69 -2.40 -13.54
CA LEU A 82 -8.16 -1.24 -14.24
C LEU A 82 -8.18 -1.40 -15.77
N VAL A 83 -7.93 -2.60 -16.30
CA VAL A 83 -8.08 -2.90 -17.74
C VAL A 83 -9.49 -2.61 -18.21
N LYS A 84 -10.50 -3.04 -17.44
CA LYS A 84 -11.91 -2.73 -17.74
C LYS A 84 -12.19 -1.23 -17.70
N LYS A 85 -11.66 -0.52 -16.71
CA LYS A 85 -11.85 0.93 -16.54
C LYS A 85 -11.21 1.76 -17.65
N HIS A 86 -9.99 1.43 -18.07
CA HIS A 86 -9.22 2.18 -19.05
C HIS A 86 -9.43 1.72 -20.50
N SER A 87 -10.04 0.53 -20.71
CA SER A 87 -10.11 -0.12 -22.02
C SER A 87 -8.73 -0.29 -22.70
N SER A 88 -7.69 -0.46 -21.88
CA SER A 88 -6.29 -0.62 -22.30
C SER A 88 -5.64 -1.73 -21.50
N LYS A 89 -4.79 -2.53 -22.14
CA LYS A 89 -3.96 -3.55 -21.48
C LYS A 89 -2.73 -2.95 -20.78
N TYR A 90 -2.32 -1.74 -21.16
CA TYR A 90 -1.21 -1.03 -20.49
C TYR A 90 -1.77 -0.13 -19.39
N ILE A 91 -1.54 -0.51 -18.14
CA ILE A 91 -2.10 0.15 -16.97
C ILE A 91 -1.04 1.05 -16.31
N PRO A 92 -1.39 2.28 -15.90
CA PRO A 92 -0.50 3.12 -15.10
C PRO A 92 -0.13 2.43 -13.79
N LEU A 93 1.16 2.16 -13.60
CA LEU A 93 1.68 1.52 -12.40
C LEU A 93 1.38 2.32 -11.12
N PRO A 94 1.42 3.66 -11.10
CA PRO A 94 1.03 4.43 -9.92
C PRO A 94 -0.42 4.20 -9.48
N GLU A 95 -1.35 4.05 -10.44
CA GLU A 95 -2.76 3.77 -10.14
C GLU A 95 -2.96 2.35 -9.64
N LEU A 96 -2.35 1.36 -10.32
CA LEU A 96 -2.39 -0.04 -9.86
C LEU A 96 -1.80 -0.18 -8.46
N ARG A 97 -0.66 0.47 -8.21
CA ARG A 97 0.01 0.47 -6.91
C ARG A 97 -0.89 1.04 -5.83
N ARG A 98 -1.55 2.19 -6.06
CA ARG A 98 -2.50 2.76 -5.09
C ARG A 98 -3.60 1.77 -4.77
N SER A 99 -4.21 1.15 -5.78
CA SER A 99 -5.29 0.17 -5.58
C SER A 99 -4.84 -1.04 -4.76
N VAL A 100 -3.69 -1.62 -5.10
CA VAL A 100 -3.14 -2.77 -4.37
C VAL A 100 -2.74 -2.38 -2.94
N CYS A 101 -2.01 -1.28 -2.75
CA CYS A 101 -1.58 -0.81 -1.43
C CYS A 101 -2.75 -0.59 -0.48
N SER A 102 -3.81 0.08 -0.98
CA SER A 102 -5.06 0.31 -0.25
C SER A 102 -5.72 -1.01 0.16
N ARG A 103 -5.81 -1.99 -0.76
CA ARG A 103 -6.47 -3.28 -0.50
C ARG A 103 -5.76 -4.16 0.52
N ILE A 104 -4.42 -4.24 0.49
CA ILE A 104 -3.66 -5.16 1.37
C ILE A 104 -2.92 -4.45 2.52
N ARG A 105 -3.10 -3.14 2.65
CA ARG A 105 -2.54 -2.29 3.72
C ARG A 105 -1.01 -2.36 3.74
N ILE A 106 -0.38 -2.00 2.63
CA ILE A 106 1.09 -1.95 2.52
C ILE A 106 1.53 -0.58 2.04
N SER A 107 2.76 -0.21 2.41
CA SER A 107 3.36 1.01 1.89
C SER A 107 3.69 0.86 0.41
N ARG A 108 3.95 2.00 -0.21
CA ARG A 108 4.40 2.08 -1.59
C ARG A 108 5.75 1.38 -1.79
N GLU A 109 6.64 1.52 -0.83
CA GLU A 109 7.98 0.95 -0.81
C GLU A 109 7.88 -0.58 -0.74
N THR A 110 7.01 -1.07 0.16
CA THR A 110 6.72 -2.50 0.30
C THR A 110 6.10 -3.07 -0.98
N PHE A 111 5.20 -2.35 -1.65
CA PHE A 111 4.67 -2.76 -2.96
C PHE A 111 5.78 -2.88 -4.00
N ASN A 112 6.64 -1.86 -4.10
CA ASN A 112 7.73 -1.84 -5.08
C ASN A 112 8.69 -3.02 -4.85
N GLU A 113 8.96 -3.34 -3.58
CA GLU A 113 9.81 -4.48 -3.21
C GLU A 113 9.15 -5.82 -3.52
N ALA A 114 7.87 -5.99 -3.17
CA ALA A 114 7.11 -7.21 -3.50
C ALA A 114 7.04 -7.44 -5.02
N LEU A 115 6.81 -6.38 -5.80
CA LEU A 115 6.79 -6.46 -7.25
C LEU A 115 8.16 -6.81 -7.84
N LYS A 116 9.26 -6.27 -7.30
CA LYS A 116 10.61 -6.70 -7.71
C LYS A 116 10.86 -8.17 -7.41
N ARG A 117 10.51 -8.63 -6.21
CA ARG A 117 10.62 -10.05 -5.84
C ARG A 117 9.82 -10.95 -6.78
N LEU A 118 8.61 -10.54 -7.18
CA LEU A 118 7.85 -11.28 -8.19
C LEU A 118 8.56 -11.34 -9.55
N LEU A 119 9.18 -10.25 -10.00
CA LEU A 119 9.89 -10.19 -11.28
C LEU A 119 11.22 -10.97 -11.27
N ASP A 120 11.85 -11.12 -10.10
CA ASP A 120 13.08 -11.89 -9.94
C ASP A 120 12.82 -13.41 -9.90
N VAL A 121 11.64 -13.84 -9.41
CA VAL A 121 11.15 -15.20 -9.57
C VAL A 121 10.69 -15.37 -11.03
N GLU A 122 10.80 -16.55 -11.65
CA GLU A 122 10.51 -16.84 -13.08
C GLU A 122 9.07 -16.50 -13.59
N LEU A 123 8.29 -15.76 -12.80
CA LEU A 123 7.06 -15.05 -13.18
C LEU A 123 7.32 -13.83 -14.10
N ASN A 124 8.57 -13.53 -14.42
CA ASN A 124 8.97 -12.54 -15.43
C ASN A 124 8.43 -12.87 -16.84
N THR A 125 7.85 -14.05 -17.04
CA THR A 125 7.31 -14.51 -18.32
C THR A 125 6.00 -13.84 -18.73
N PHE A 126 5.21 -13.32 -17.79
CA PHE A 126 3.90 -12.72 -18.10
C PHE A 126 3.75 -11.26 -17.66
N ILE A 127 4.70 -10.69 -16.91
CA ILE A 127 4.67 -9.28 -16.49
C ILE A 127 5.67 -8.46 -17.31
N THR A 128 5.15 -7.52 -18.11
CA THR A 128 5.95 -6.55 -18.84
C THR A 128 5.85 -5.16 -18.21
N LEU A 129 6.99 -4.55 -17.92
CA LEU A 129 7.07 -3.17 -17.47
C LEU A 129 7.52 -2.24 -18.59
N THR A 130 6.79 -1.15 -18.81
CA THR A 130 7.07 -0.19 -19.89
C THR A 130 7.42 1.18 -19.33
N SER A 131 8.44 1.81 -19.94
CA SER A 131 8.83 3.19 -19.65
C SER A 131 7.87 4.18 -20.30
N ALA A 132 7.74 5.38 -19.74
CA ALA A 132 7.01 6.49 -20.36
C ALA A 132 7.96 7.62 -20.76
N PRO A 133 7.66 8.36 -21.85
CA PRO A 133 8.37 9.59 -22.19
C PRO A 133 8.38 10.56 -21.00
N VAL A 134 9.48 11.30 -20.82
CA VAL A 134 9.69 12.19 -19.66
C VAL A 134 8.53 13.17 -19.42
N ARG A 135 7.88 13.61 -20.50
CA ARG A 135 6.76 14.57 -20.47
C ARG A 135 5.47 14.05 -19.82
N VAL A 136 5.32 12.73 -19.66
CA VAL A 136 4.10 12.08 -19.10
C VAL A 136 4.32 11.66 -17.63
N ARG A 137 5.50 11.94 -17.07
CA ARG A 137 5.89 11.57 -15.69
C ARG A 137 5.24 12.51 -14.68
N ARG A 138 3.94 12.32 -14.42
CA ARG A 138 3.19 13.10 -13.41
C ARG A 138 3.26 12.52 -12.01
N GLU A 139 3.40 11.19 -11.89
CA GLU A 139 3.52 10.46 -10.62
C GLU A 139 4.79 9.60 -10.64
N GLU A 140 5.35 9.31 -9.47
CA GLU A 140 6.58 8.51 -9.40
C GLU A 140 6.30 7.05 -9.81
N GLY A 141 6.99 6.57 -10.85
CA GLY A 141 6.92 5.19 -11.32
C GLY A 141 7.63 4.19 -10.41
N LEU A 142 8.08 3.08 -10.99
CA LEU A 142 8.95 2.09 -10.35
C LEU A 142 10.35 2.16 -10.96
N LYS A 143 11.37 2.19 -10.10
CA LYS A 143 12.78 2.21 -10.52
C LYS A 143 13.41 0.84 -10.32
N ILE A 144 13.91 0.23 -11.38
CA ILE A 144 14.64 -1.04 -11.36
C ILE A 144 15.92 -0.86 -12.16
N ARG A 145 17.08 -1.16 -11.54
CA ARG A 145 18.41 -1.08 -12.18
C ARG A 145 18.64 0.21 -12.97
N GLY A 146 18.23 1.35 -12.39
CA GLY A 146 18.37 2.69 -13.00
C GLY A 146 17.30 3.08 -14.02
N LYS A 147 16.49 2.12 -14.53
CA LYS A 147 15.39 2.38 -15.46
C LYS A 147 14.10 2.72 -14.70
N HIS A 148 13.28 3.60 -15.29
CA HIS A 148 12.01 4.04 -14.70
C HIS A 148 10.83 3.52 -15.52
N PHE A 149 9.98 2.75 -14.87
CA PHE A 149 8.80 2.13 -15.45
C PHE A 149 7.54 2.81 -14.94
N TYR A 150 6.58 3.03 -15.83
CA TYR A 150 5.35 3.79 -15.55
C TYR A 150 4.09 3.02 -15.89
N TYR A 151 4.20 2.01 -16.76
CA TYR A 151 3.11 1.15 -17.15
C TYR A 151 3.46 -0.31 -16.89
N ILE A 152 2.42 -1.09 -16.65
CA ILE A 152 2.49 -2.54 -16.51
C ILE A 152 1.49 -3.17 -17.47
N TYR A 153 1.94 -4.22 -18.13
CA TYR A 153 1.14 -5.15 -18.90
C TYR A 153 1.32 -6.52 -18.26
N ILE A 154 0.20 -7.21 -18.03
CA ILE A 154 0.19 -8.58 -17.54
C ILE A 154 -0.53 -9.44 -18.58
N GLU A 155 0.19 -10.42 -19.12
CA GLU A 155 -0.30 -11.41 -20.08
C GLU A 155 -1.21 -12.42 -19.35
N GLU A 156 -2.34 -12.76 -19.98
CA GLU A 156 -3.35 -13.68 -19.45
C GLU A 156 -3.17 -15.08 -20.03
#